data_AF-A0A1W0D5Q8-F1
#
_entry.id   AF-A0A1W0D5Q8-F1
#
_cell.length_a   1.000
_cell.length_b   1.000
_cell.length_c   1.000
_cell.angle_alpha   90.00
_cell.angle_beta   90.00
_cell.angle_gamma   90.00
#
_symmetry.space_group_name_H-M   'P 1'
#
loop_
_entity.id
_entity.type
_entity.pdbx_description
1 polymer ?
#
loop_
_entity_poly.entity_id
_entity_poly.type
_entity_poly.pdbx_seq_one_letter_code
_entity_poly.pdbx_strand_id
1 'polypeptide(L)'
;MSEDLNVLAGNEDGLTAGVTISQDELAKSIARILYEYAGQGVSETRGMVVKRRIASAVAELTQIVLFNTRHPEQVVLENQA
;
A
#
# COMPACT_ATOMS: atom_id res chain seq x y z
N MET A 1 -2.92 -13.36 -14.21
CA MET A 1 -1.79 -12.49 -13.85
C MET A 1 -2.39 -11.11 -13.74
N SER A 2 -2.57 -10.59 -12.52
CA SER A 2 -2.99 -9.19 -12.35
C SER A 2 -1.76 -8.31 -12.54
N GLU A 3 -1.90 -7.24 -13.32
CA GLU A 3 -0.83 -6.26 -13.50
C GLU A 3 -0.67 -5.41 -12.23
N ASP A 4 0.56 -4.99 -11.93
CA ASP A 4 0.80 -4.08 -10.80
C ASP A 4 0.13 -2.73 -11.07
N LEU A 5 -0.54 -2.18 -10.04
CA LEU A 5 -1.10 -0.85 -10.12
C LEU A 5 -0.01 0.18 -9.90
N ASN A 6 0.23 1.02 -10.90
CA ASN A 6 1.20 2.11 -10.85
C ASN A 6 0.47 3.45 -10.84
N VAL A 7 0.71 4.27 -9.81
CA VAL A 7 0.17 5.62 -9.67
C VAL A 7 1.33 6.60 -9.62
N LEU A 8 1.24 7.66 -10.44
CA LEU A 8 2.19 8.77 -10.43
C LEU A 8 1.43 10.05 -10.07
N ALA A 9 1.92 10.76 -9.05
CA ALA A 9 1.38 12.04 -8.63
C ALA A 9 2.50 13.04 -8.37
N GLY A 10 2.35 14.27 -8.84
CA GLY A 10 3.32 15.35 -8.64
C GLY A 10 2.66 16.62 -8.12
N ASN A 11 3.45 17.49 -7.52
CA ASN A 11 3.03 18.83 -7.09
C ASN A 11 3.73 19.95 -7.89
N GLU A 12 3.28 21.20 -7.70
CA GLU A 12 3.83 22.38 -8.41
C GLU A 12 5.30 22.66 -8.05
N ASP A 13 5.77 22.17 -6.89
CA ASP A 13 7.14 22.31 -6.44
C ASP A 13 8.14 21.38 -7.16
N GLY A 14 7.63 20.44 -7.97
CA GLY A 14 8.45 19.48 -8.72
C GLY A 14 8.78 18.19 -7.96
N LEU A 15 8.08 17.92 -6.85
CA LEU A 15 8.15 16.64 -6.15
C LEU A 15 7.16 15.66 -6.78
N THR A 16 7.63 14.47 -7.13
CA THR A 16 6.81 13.40 -7.69
C THR A 16 6.90 12.15 -6.83
N ALA A 17 5.76 11.53 -6.58
CA ALA A 17 5.62 10.22 -5.95
C ALA A 17 5.21 9.19 -7.01
N GLY A 18 6.00 8.12 -7.14
CA GLY A 18 5.62 6.88 -7.79
C GLY A 18 5.17 5.88 -6.75
N VAL A 19 3.98 5.31 -6.91
CA VAL A 19 3.39 4.31 -6.04
C VAL A 19 3.10 3.07 -6.86
N THR A 20 3.71 1.94 -6.48
CA THR A 20 3.49 0.63 -7.11
C THR A 20 2.86 -0.31 -6.09
N ILE A 21 1.76 -0.96 -6.48
CA ILE A 21 1.02 -1.89 -5.62
C ILE A 21 0.86 -3.21 -6.37
N SER A 22 1.33 -4.30 -5.74
CA SER A 22 1.08 -5.64 -6.27
C SER A 22 -0.33 -6.11 -5.93
N GLN A 23 -1.23 -6.04 -6.91
CA GLN A 23 -2.65 -6.32 -6.71
C GLN A 23 -2.91 -7.77 -6.27
N ASP A 24 -2.20 -8.73 -6.86
CA ASP A 24 -2.36 -10.15 -6.56
C ASP A 24 -1.91 -10.48 -5.12
N GLU A 25 -0.75 -9.97 -4.70
CA GLU A 25 -0.24 -10.19 -3.34
C GLU A 25 -1.10 -9.47 -2.29
N LEU A 26 -1.57 -8.25 -2.60
CA LEU A 26 -2.48 -7.52 -1.72
C LEU A 26 -3.81 -8.26 -1.54
N ALA A 27 -4.40 -8.75 -2.63
CA ALA A 27 -5.64 -9.53 -2.59
C ALA A 27 -5.48 -10.80 -1.74
N LYS A 28 -4.37 -11.55 -1.92
CA LYS A 28 -4.05 -12.74 -1.11
C LYS A 28 -3.90 -12.39 0.38
N SER A 29 -3.19 -11.31 0.69
CA SER A 29 -2.97 -10.88 2.08
C SER A 29 -4.27 -10.46 2.76
N ILE A 30 -5.12 -9.67 2.09
CA ILE A 30 -6.44 -9.28 2.60
C ILE A 30 -7.34 -10.51 2.78
N ALA A 31 -7.40 -11.41 1.81
CA ALA A 31 -8.20 -12.63 1.91
C ALA A 31 -7.78 -13.49 3.11
N ARG A 32 -6.47 -13.63 3.36
CA ARG A 32 -5.94 -14.32 4.54
C ARG A 32 -6.38 -13.64 5.84
N ILE A 33 -6.26 -12.31 5.93
CA ILE A 33 -6.72 -11.55 7.09
C ILE A 33 -8.21 -11.81 7.31
N LEU A 34 -9.06 -11.69 6.28
CA LEU A 34 -10.50 -11.90 6.43
C LEU A 34 -10.84 -13.34 6.86
N TYR A 35 -10.13 -14.33 6.32
CA TYR A 35 -10.31 -15.73 6.68
C TYR A 35 -10.03 -16.02 8.16
N GLU A 36 -9.01 -15.39 8.75
CA GLU A 36 -8.69 -15.55 10.18
C GLU A 36 -9.82 -15.10 11.11
N TYR A 37 -10.71 -14.23 10.64
CA TYR A 37 -11.88 -13.76 11.39
C TYR A 37 -13.20 -14.37 10.87
N ALA A 38 -13.15 -15.24 9.87
CA ALA A 38 -14.33 -15.92 9.35
C ALA A 38 -14.95 -16.83 10.42
N GLY A 39 -16.29 -16.84 10.50
CA GLY A 39 -17.03 -17.64 11.48
C GLY A 39 -17.10 -17.04 12.89
N GLN A 40 -16.41 -15.93 13.15
CA GLN A 40 -16.55 -15.15 14.38
C GLN A 40 -17.43 -13.93 14.10
N GLY A 41 -18.51 -13.74 14.87
CA GLY A 41 -19.29 -12.50 14.77
C GLY A 41 -18.37 -11.28 14.89
N VAL A 42 -18.40 -10.40 13.87
CA VAL A 42 -17.54 -9.21 13.83
C VAL A 42 -18.19 -8.14 14.70
N SER A 43 -17.74 -8.05 15.96
CA SER A 43 -18.06 -6.91 16.82
C SER A 43 -17.34 -5.65 16.32
N GLU A 44 -17.79 -4.47 16.75
CA GLU A 44 -17.19 -3.18 16.36
C GLU A 44 -15.69 -3.12 16.67
N THR A 45 -15.27 -3.59 17.85
CA THR A 45 -13.86 -3.68 18.25
C THR A 45 -13.05 -4.59 17.33
N ARG A 46 -13.59 -5.77 16.95
CA ARG A 46 -12.90 -6.69 16.02
C ARG A 46 -12.83 -6.10 14.61
N GLY A 47 -13.89 -5.44 14.16
CA GLY A 47 -13.91 -4.72 12.89
C GLY A 47 -12.79 -3.67 12.81
N MET A 48 -12.53 -2.94 13.90
CA MET A 48 -11.42 -1.98 13.96
C MET A 48 -10.04 -2.65 13.86
N VAL A 49 -9.85 -3.82 14.49
CA VAL A 49 -8.61 -4.59 14.37
C VAL A 49 -8.39 -5.07 12.93
N VAL A 50 -9.44 -5.60 12.28
CA VAL A 50 -9.38 -6.06 10.89
C VAL A 50 -9.01 -4.90 9.95
N LYS A 51 -9.65 -3.73 10.10
CA LYS A 51 -9.33 -2.54 9.29
C LYS A 51 -7.87 -2.12 9.42
N ARG A 52 -7.34 -2.09 10.65
CA ARG A 52 -5.92 -1.75 10.89
C ARG A 52 -4.97 -2.75 10.24
N ARG A 53 -5.28 -4.05 10.31
CA ARG A 53 -4.47 -5.08 9.67
C ARG A 53 -4.49 -4.99 8.15
N ILE A 54 -5.65 -4.69 7.55
CA ILE A 54 -5.75 -4.44 6.11
C ILE A 54 -4.92 -3.20 5.73
N ALA A 55 -5.01 -2.11 6.49
CA ALA A 55 -4.21 -0.92 6.24
C ALA A 55 -2.69 -1.19 6.34
N SER A 56 -2.26 -2.03 7.31
CA SER A 56 -0.85 -2.48 7.42
C SER A 56 -0.44 -3.27 6.18
N ALA A 57 -1.24 -4.24 5.74
CA ALA A 57 -0.96 -5.03 4.55
C ALA A 57 -0.89 -4.17 3.28
N VAL A 58 -1.73 -3.14 3.16
CA VAL A 58 -1.63 -2.16 2.07
C VAL A 58 -0.30 -1.43 2.15
N ALA A 59 0.08 -0.90 3.31
CA ALA A 59 1.34 -0.17 3.47
C ALA A 59 2.58 -1.03 3.19
N GLU A 60 2.61 -2.26 3.70
CA GLU A 60 3.72 -3.23 3.50
C GLU A 60 3.91 -3.62 2.04
N LEU A 61 2.82 -3.76 1.28
CA LEU A 61 2.84 -4.18 -0.12
C LEU A 61 2.83 -3.02 -1.12
N THR A 62 2.91 -1.79 -0.62
CA THR A 62 2.96 -0.58 -1.44
C THR A 62 4.38 -0.06 -1.47
N GLN A 63 5.02 -0.11 -2.64
CA GLN A 63 6.31 0.55 -2.85
C GLN A 63 6.06 2.02 -3.20
N ILE A 64 6.71 2.92 -2.48
CA ILE A 64 6.64 4.37 -2.73
C ILE A 64 8.05 4.86 -3.01
N VAL A 65 8.23 5.50 -4.16
CA VAL A 65 9.46 6.17 -4.57
C VAL A 65 9.16 7.66 -4.70
N LEU A 66 9.91 8.48 -3.96
CA LEU A 66 9.87 9.93 -4.10
C LEU A 66 11.09 10.42 -4.87
N PHE A 67 10.88 11.21 -5.92
CA PHE A 67 11.96 11.84 -6.68
C PHE A 67 11.65 13.30 -6.99
N ASN A 68 12.72 14.10 -7.07
CA ASN A 68 12.62 15.51 -7.42
C ASN A 68 12.89 15.69 -8.92
N THR A 69 11.89 16.13 -9.67
CA THR A 69 12.03 16.36 -11.13
C THR A 69 13.01 17.47 -11.49
N ARG A 70 13.30 18.40 -10.57
CA ARG A 70 14.30 19.46 -10.75
C ARG A 70 15.72 18.99 -10.45
N HIS A 71 15.86 17.85 -9.76
CA HIS A 71 17.13 17.21 -9.36
C HIS A 71 16.98 15.68 -9.45
N PRO A 72 16.93 15.10 -10.66
CA PRO A 72 16.61 13.68 -10.88
C PRO A 72 17.64 12.72 -10.28
N GLU A 73 18.84 13.20 -9.94
CA GLU A 73 19.87 12.45 -9.20
C GLU A 73 19.54 12.23 -7.70
N GLN A 74 18.50 12.87 -7.15
CA GLN A 74 18.05 12.64 -5.77
C GLN A 74 16.79 11.77 -5.75
N VAL A 75 16.97 10.44 -5.62
CA VAL A 75 15.92 9.58 -5.04
C VAL A 75 15.84 9.97 -3.57
N VAL A 76 14.72 10.58 -3.17
CA VAL A 76 14.61 11.28 -1.89
C VAL A 76 14.36 10.30 -0.75
N LEU A 77 13.58 9.24 -0.98
CA LEU A 77 13.29 8.15 -0.03
C LEU A 77 12.70 6.95 -0.78
N GLU A 78 13.19 5.74 -0.48
CA GLU A 78 12.49 4.47 -0.75
C GLU A 78 11.98 3.93 0.58
N ASN A 79 10.69 3.62 0.64
CA ASN A 79 10.14 2.91 1.78
C ASN A 79 10.52 1.42 1.64
N GLN A 80 11.41 0.93 2.51
CA GLN A 80 11.55 -0.50 2.77
C GLN A 80 10.72 -0.83 4.01
N ALA A 81 9.46 -1.19 3.80
CA ALA A 81 8.62 -1.79 4.84
C ALA A 81 8.99 -3.26 5.01
#